data_AF-A0A1S3KAJ4-F1
#
_entry.id   AF-A0A1S3KAJ4-F1
#
_cell.length_a   1.000
_cell.length_b   1.000
_cell.length_c   1.000
_cell.angle_alpha   90.00
_cell.angle_beta   90.00
_cell.angle_gamma   90.00
#
_symmetry.space_group_name_H-M   'P 1'
#
loop_
_entity.id
_entity.type
_entity.pdbx_description
1 polymer ?
#
loop_
_entity_poly.entity_id
_entity_poly.type
_entity_poly.pdbx_seq_one_letter_code
_entity_poly.pdbx_strand_id
1 'polypeptide(L)'
;MELSGGSLYVALCRLIWLAVVLVQGSSSGTQVKHVTSTCRSLAEHASRERVVVQSLNKITGQWVSERCEVRPGPEFLLRSYKFQNDSRYTAHQYFYADPACSVPLYSVVSRGKLENIRDSWTIPGAAEVDYQLSQVTLTPYEERQTMVLERMINSTCPELVKSRWRSYSPYDIYNYVEVGSEGGDGIVVLDRDCTSVLYFSIHELQLIRIEQRHHHRRLKTELFLGDIHTDKTQRASYRPKGFQPPLVRTDSYGCHLCDKMKFTNELEPPRLRVKSVERGTVDGDWISTRCETRPNSIFVKRRLHFNLEDSTWHGFYSHFTDPLCAEPSFTLSASGTFTNEGPSAKVPGAREFKFSVTVMKIRPDTQTYANNLNAEPVGSCGIPGKWETGAFQDVQDTGGCTRLGVSVPYVEYEILKLETTHRSTELYLGQRPSDGAQPSSPSNRPTSFQPPLRKCLAEVEQKATVQDYSVDSGCACSVLSTYCAILALILSFATSR
;
A
#
# COMPACT_ATOMS: atom_id res chain seq x y z
N MET A 1 60.88 -13.72 59.62
CA MET A 1 59.42 -13.58 59.55
C MET A 1 59.09 -12.94 58.22
N GLU A 2 58.77 -13.80 57.26
CA GLU A 2 58.24 -13.48 55.96
C GLU A 2 56.86 -12.84 56.11
N LEU A 3 56.57 -11.78 55.36
CA LEU A 3 55.24 -11.45 54.86
C LEU A 3 55.42 -10.79 53.49
N SER A 4 54.67 -11.30 52.52
CA SER A 4 54.97 -11.30 51.09
C SER A 4 54.51 -10.04 50.36
N GLY A 5 55.40 -9.47 49.54
CA GLY A 5 55.13 -8.36 48.60
C GLY A 5 54.29 -8.73 47.37
N GLY A 6 53.67 -9.91 47.36
CA GLY A 6 52.87 -10.41 46.23
C GLY A 6 51.42 -9.89 46.17
N SER A 7 50.90 -9.35 47.27
CA SER A 7 49.46 -8.99 47.35
C SER A 7 49.13 -7.60 46.77
N LEU A 8 50.08 -6.66 46.79
CA LEU A 8 49.88 -5.31 46.24
C LEU A 8 49.94 -5.29 44.70
N TYR A 9 50.75 -6.17 44.11
CA TYR A 9 50.96 -6.25 42.65
C TYR A 9 49.75 -6.83 41.91
N VAL A 10 49.09 -7.84 42.49
CA VAL A 10 47.88 -8.44 41.93
C VAL A 10 46.69 -7.48 42.03
N ALA A 11 46.62 -6.67 43.09
CA ALA A 11 45.60 -5.64 43.25
C ALA A 11 45.74 -4.50 42.22
N LEU A 12 46.97 -4.04 41.95
CA LEU A 12 47.21 -3.01 40.92
C LEU A 12 46.93 -3.53 39.50
N CYS A 13 47.34 -4.75 39.15
CA CYS A 13 47.05 -5.33 37.84
C CYS A 13 45.55 -5.56 37.61
N ARG A 14 44.77 -5.91 38.65
CA ARG A 14 43.31 -6.04 38.54
C ARG A 14 42.60 -4.69 38.38
N LEU A 15 43.08 -3.63 39.03
CA LEU A 15 42.55 -2.27 38.87
C LEU A 15 42.86 -1.69 37.48
N ILE A 16 44.04 -1.96 36.93
CA ILE A 16 44.40 -1.55 35.55
C ILE A 16 43.62 -2.37 34.51
N TRP A 17 43.41 -3.67 34.73
CA TRP A 17 42.57 -4.49 33.84
C TRP A 17 41.10 -4.06 33.89
N LEU A 18 40.55 -3.74 35.07
CA LEU A 18 39.21 -3.15 35.20
C LEU A 18 39.12 -1.78 34.53
N ALA A 19 40.15 -0.93 34.63
CA ALA A 19 40.19 0.36 33.95
C ALA A 19 40.28 0.22 32.41
N VAL A 20 41.03 -0.75 31.89
CA VAL A 20 41.12 -1.02 30.44
C VAL A 20 39.82 -1.65 29.90
N VAL A 21 39.17 -2.52 30.67
CA VAL A 21 37.85 -3.09 30.31
C VAL A 21 36.73 -2.05 30.41
N LEU A 22 36.81 -1.10 31.35
CA LEU A 22 35.82 -0.01 31.48
C LEU A 22 36.04 1.12 30.45
N VAL A 23 37.26 1.35 29.97
CA VAL A 23 37.56 2.35 28.93
C VAL A 23 37.28 1.84 27.51
N GLN A 24 37.17 0.52 27.30
CA GLN A 24 36.67 -0.07 26.05
C GLN A 24 35.15 -0.30 26.02
N GLY A 25 34.44 0.16 27.07
CA GLY A 25 33.01 -0.09 27.28
C GLY A 25 32.11 1.15 27.13
N SER A 26 32.34 2.04 26.17
CA SER A 26 31.35 3.08 25.84
C SER A 26 31.58 3.72 24.47
N SER A 27 31.40 2.92 23.41
CA SER A 27 30.89 3.46 22.15
C SER A 27 29.68 2.64 21.74
N SER A 28 28.57 2.82 22.47
CA SER A 28 27.25 2.54 21.90
C SER A 28 26.96 3.60 20.84
N GLY A 29 27.74 3.57 19.76
CA GLY A 29 27.29 4.10 18.50
C GLY A 29 26.09 3.26 18.13
N THR A 30 24.90 3.85 18.24
CA THR A 30 23.67 3.30 17.73
C THR A 30 23.87 3.12 16.23
N GLN A 31 24.48 2.01 15.82
CA GLN A 31 24.36 1.54 14.46
C GLN A 31 22.89 1.21 14.30
N VAL A 32 22.15 2.19 13.78
CA VAL A 32 20.91 1.93 13.09
C VAL A 32 21.29 0.94 11.99
N LYS A 33 21.12 -0.36 12.27
CA LYS A 33 21.08 -1.37 11.24
C LYS A 33 19.93 -0.96 10.34
N HIS A 34 20.22 -0.24 9.27
CA HIS A 34 19.32 -0.19 8.14
C HIS A 34 19.16 -1.65 7.73
N VAL A 35 18.03 -2.26 8.08
CA VAL A 35 17.71 -3.61 7.64
C VAL A 35 17.42 -3.49 6.15
N THR A 36 18.49 -3.60 5.40
CA THR A 36 18.57 -3.63 3.96
C THR A 36 18.07 -5.00 3.49
N SER A 37 16.91 -5.05 2.84
CA SER A 37 16.21 -6.30 2.50
C SER A 37 16.18 -6.57 0.98
N THR A 38 16.66 -7.74 0.56
CA THR A 38 16.51 -8.27 -0.80
C THR A 38 15.04 -8.57 -1.12
N CYS A 39 14.67 -8.70 -2.39
CA CYS A 39 13.31 -9.11 -2.77
C CYS A 39 12.88 -10.42 -2.12
N ARG A 40 13.78 -11.41 -2.06
CA ARG A 40 13.51 -12.69 -1.39
C ARG A 40 13.15 -12.48 0.08
N SER A 41 13.95 -11.72 0.82
CA SER A 41 13.68 -11.45 2.23
C SER A 41 12.38 -10.67 2.45
N LEU A 42 12.05 -9.71 1.57
CA LEU A 42 10.77 -8.98 1.62
C LEU A 42 9.58 -9.89 1.33
N ALA A 43 9.69 -10.77 0.34
CA ALA A 43 8.67 -11.75 0.01
C ALA A 43 8.42 -12.74 1.15
N GLU A 44 9.51 -13.28 1.73
CA GLU A 44 9.43 -14.18 2.88
C GLU A 44 8.81 -13.49 4.08
N HIS A 45 9.21 -12.24 4.37
CA HIS A 45 8.61 -11.47 5.45
C HIS A 45 7.11 -11.24 5.23
N ALA A 46 6.71 -10.85 4.03
CA ALA A 46 5.30 -10.64 3.68
C ALA A 46 4.48 -11.94 3.79
N SER A 47 5.06 -13.10 3.46
CA SER A 47 4.39 -14.40 3.57
C SER A 47 4.37 -14.96 4.99
N ARG A 48 5.31 -14.57 5.86
CA ARG A 48 5.33 -14.96 7.29
C ARG A 48 4.46 -14.06 8.17
N GLU A 49 4.03 -12.91 7.66
CA GLU A 49 3.20 -12.00 8.40
C GLU A 49 1.85 -12.66 8.69
N ARG A 50 1.52 -12.85 9.98
CA ARG A 50 0.25 -13.47 10.35
C ARG A 50 -0.87 -12.49 10.11
N VAL A 51 -1.60 -12.72 9.02
CA VAL A 51 -2.81 -12.00 8.65
C VAL A 51 -4.01 -12.86 9.03
N VAL A 52 -4.95 -12.29 9.78
CA VAL A 52 -6.19 -12.95 10.16
C VAL A 52 -7.36 -12.10 9.68
N VAL A 53 -8.21 -12.68 8.84
CA VAL A 53 -9.50 -12.09 8.48
C VAL A 53 -10.43 -12.18 9.69
N GLN A 54 -10.98 -11.04 10.09
CA GLN A 54 -11.86 -10.93 11.26
C GLN A 54 -13.32 -10.86 10.85
N SER A 55 -14.20 -11.33 11.75
CA SER A 55 -15.65 -11.14 11.61
C SER A 55 -16.03 -9.66 11.68
N LEU A 56 -17.05 -9.26 10.92
CA LEU A 56 -17.59 -7.89 10.93
C LEU A 56 -18.17 -7.46 12.27
N ASN A 57 -18.42 -8.37 13.22
CA ASN A 57 -18.75 -7.97 14.59
C ASN A 57 -17.65 -7.15 15.29
N LYS A 58 -16.43 -7.10 14.70
CA LYS A 58 -15.32 -6.26 15.15
C LYS A 58 -15.24 -4.90 14.45
N ILE A 59 -16.23 -4.52 13.64
CA ILE A 59 -16.23 -3.25 12.91
C ILE A 59 -16.42 -2.03 13.83
N THR A 60 -17.04 -2.21 15.01
CA THR A 60 -17.26 -1.10 15.95
C THR A 60 -15.96 -0.36 16.25
N GLY A 61 -16.01 0.97 16.15
CA GLY A 61 -14.88 1.84 16.40
C GLY A 61 -14.71 2.90 15.32
N GLN A 62 -13.62 3.66 15.44
CA GLN A 62 -13.24 4.68 14.47
C GLN A 62 -12.05 4.20 13.64
N TRP A 63 -12.20 4.34 12.32
CA TRP A 63 -11.27 3.91 11.28
C TRP A 63 -10.89 5.10 10.42
N VAL A 64 -9.60 5.30 10.20
CA VAL A 64 -9.10 6.53 9.57
C VAL A 64 -8.05 6.22 8.52
N SER A 65 -7.90 7.11 7.54
CA SER A 65 -6.81 7.03 6.58
C SER A 65 -5.46 7.19 7.29
N GLU A 66 -4.47 6.40 6.88
CA GLU A 66 -3.10 6.51 7.39
C GLU A 66 -2.24 7.50 6.59
N ARG A 67 -2.70 7.87 5.38
CA ARG A 67 -2.06 8.81 4.45
C ARG A 67 -3.10 9.47 3.55
N CYS A 68 -2.72 10.53 2.83
CA CYS A 68 -3.57 11.13 1.81
C CYS A 68 -3.88 10.10 0.71
N GLU A 69 -5.15 9.92 0.40
CA GLU A 69 -5.61 8.96 -0.60
C GLU A 69 -5.81 9.65 -1.95
N VAL A 70 -5.43 8.97 -3.03
CA VAL A 70 -5.72 9.41 -4.41
C VAL A 70 -6.70 8.42 -5.01
N ARG A 71 -7.95 8.86 -5.18
CA ARG A 71 -9.05 8.06 -5.77
C ARG A 71 -9.22 8.35 -7.26
N PRO A 72 -9.78 7.41 -8.04
CA PRO A 72 -10.06 7.64 -9.45
C PRO A 72 -10.92 8.88 -9.66
N GLY A 73 -10.64 9.70 -10.67
CA GLY A 73 -11.41 10.93 -10.90
C GLY A 73 -10.61 12.15 -11.36
N PRO A 74 -9.35 12.36 -10.93
CA PRO A 74 -8.80 12.06 -9.61
C PRO A 74 -9.54 12.78 -8.48
N GLU A 75 -9.44 12.25 -7.25
CA GLU A 75 -9.89 12.92 -6.03
C GLU A 75 -8.86 12.70 -4.91
N PHE A 76 -8.56 13.74 -4.14
CA PHE A 76 -7.63 13.68 -3.01
C PHE A 76 -8.41 13.80 -1.71
N LEU A 77 -8.25 12.82 -0.81
CA LEU A 77 -9.08 12.79 0.39
C LEU A 77 -8.43 12.11 1.59
N LEU A 78 -9.02 12.39 2.75
CA LEU A 78 -8.87 11.64 3.98
C LEU A 78 -10.25 11.20 4.47
N ARG A 79 -10.32 10.01 5.06
CA ARG A 79 -11.54 9.39 5.55
C ARG A 79 -11.45 9.14 7.05
N SER A 80 -12.55 9.33 7.77
CA SER A 80 -12.72 8.97 9.18
C SER A 80 -14.11 8.41 9.40
N TYR A 81 -14.22 7.08 9.48
CA TYR A 81 -15.49 6.38 9.58
C TYR A 81 -15.66 5.79 10.97
N LYS A 82 -16.83 6.01 11.56
CA LYS A 82 -17.18 5.51 12.89
C LYS A 82 -18.37 4.58 12.77
N PHE A 83 -18.22 3.35 13.24
CA PHE A 83 -19.28 2.36 13.33
C PHE A 83 -19.65 2.14 14.79
N GLN A 84 -20.95 2.09 15.06
CA GLN A 84 -21.54 1.91 16.38
C GLN A 84 -22.01 0.45 16.55
N ASN A 85 -22.30 0.05 17.79
CA ASN A 85 -22.74 -1.31 18.10
C ASN A 85 -24.13 -1.66 17.53
N ASP A 86 -24.94 -0.66 17.20
CA ASP A 86 -26.28 -0.79 16.63
C ASP A 86 -26.27 -0.68 15.08
N SER A 87 -25.12 -0.95 14.47
CA SER A 87 -24.88 -0.87 13.03
C SER A 87 -24.99 0.54 12.43
N ARG A 88 -25.21 1.60 13.23
CA ARG A 88 -25.16 2.97 12.72
C ARG A 88 -23.73 3.35 12.37
N TYR A 89 -23.59 4.11 11.29
CA TYR A 89 -22.31 4.66 10.87
C TYR A 89 -22.34 6.18 10.73
N THR A 90 -21.16 6.78 10.85
CA THR A 90 -20.89 8.16 10.45
C THR A 90 -19.59 8.16 9.66
N ALA A 91 -19.65 8.57 8.41
CA ALA A 91 -18.53 8.55 7.47
C ALA A 91 -18.14 9.97 7.09
N HIS A 92 -17.01 10.45 7.62
CA HIS A 92 -16.42 11.72 7.21
C HIS A 92 -15.46 11.50 6.04
N GLN A 93 -15.69 12.20 4.93
CA GLN A 93 -14.78 12.30 3.79
C GLN A 93 -14.35 13.77 3.63
N TYR A 94 -13.06 14.05 3.80
CA TYR A 94 -12.48 15.38 3.63
C TYR A 94 -11.80 15.44 2.26
N PHE A 95 -12.24 16.34 1.38
CA PHE A 95 -11.69 16.49 0.02
C PHE A 95 -10.69 17.64 -0.05
N TYR A 96 -9.62 17.46 -0.81
CA TYR A 96 -8.49 18.38 -0.91
C TYR A 96 -8.17 18.73 -2.37
N ALA A 97 -7.54 19.89 -2.56
CA ALA A 97 -7.09 20.37 -3.87
C ALA A 97 -5.80 19.69 -4.36
N ASP A 98 -5.08 19.04 -3.46
CA ASP A 98 -3.72 18.56 -3.71
C ASP A 98 -3.49 17.13 -3.16
N PRO A 99 -2.58 16.36 -3.75
CA PRO A 99 -2.29 14.97 -3.37
C PRO A 99 -1.50 14.83 -2.06
N ALA A 100 -1.13 15.93 -1.40
CA ALA A 100 -0.60 15.92 -0.05
C ALA A 100 -1.70 16.15 0.99
N CYS A 101 -2.95 16.42 0.60
CA CYS A 101 -4.05 16.75 1.49
C CYS A 101 -3.73 17.96 2.40
N SER A 102 -3.18 19.03 1.81
CA SER A 102 -2.76 20.25 2.52
C SER A 102 -3.78 21.39 2.42
N VAL A 103 -4.52 21.47 1.31
CA VAL A 103 -5.51 22.50 1.00
C VAL A 103 -6.91 21.87 0.97
N PRO A 104 -7.69 21.94 2.06
CA PRO A 104 -9.02 21.35 2.14
C PRO A 104 -10.03 22.18 1.34
N LEU A 105 -10.88 21.49 0.58
CA LEU A 105 -11.92 22.11 -0.26
C LEU A 105 -13.29 22.08 0.45
N TYR A 106 -13.72 20.88 0.85
CA TYR A 106 -14.98 20.64 1.53
C TYR A 106 -14.95 19.27 2.23
N SER A 107 -15.87 19.04 3.15
CA SER A 107 -16.16 17.69 3.67
C SER A 107 -17.57 17.24 3.33
N VAL A 108 -17.72 15.93 3.20
CA VAL A 108 -19.00 15.24 3.16
C VAL A 108 -19.10 14.33 4.38
N VAL A 109 -20.18 14.46 5.13
CA VAL A 109 -20.50 13.56 6.24
C VAL A 109 -21.76 12.79 5.90
N SER A 110 -21.63 11.47 5.76
CA SER A 110 -22.78 10.57 5.58
C SER A 110 -23.11 9.84 6.87
N ARG A 111 -24.40 9.70 7.15
CA ARG A 111 -24.94 8.95 8.29
C ARG A 111 -25.96 7.95 7.80
N GLY A 112 -26.03 6.82 8.49
CA GLY A 112 -26.92 5.75 8.11
C GLY A 112 -26.73 4.52 8.97
N LYS A 113 -27.19 3.38 8.46
CA LYS A 113 -27.12 2.08 9.13
C LYS A 113 -26.69 1.00 8.14
N LEU A 114 -25.91 0.03 8.63
CA LEU A 114 -25.56 -1.19 7.90
C LEU A 114 -26.62 -2.27 8.14
N GLU A 115 -27.00 -2.98 7.09
CA GLU A 115 -28.05 -4.02 7.09
C GLU A 115 -27.63 -5.22 6.23
N ASN A 116 -28.35 -6.35 6.38
CA ASN A 116 -28.18 -7.56 5.56
C ASN A 116 -26.72 -8.05 5.39
N ILE A 117 -25.95 -8.00 6.47
CA ILE A 117 -24.55 -8.40 6.46
C ILE A 117 -24.45 -9.91 6.18
N ARG A 118 -23.73 -10.26 5.11
CA ARG A 118 -23.47 -11.65 4.71
C ARG A 118 -22.06 -11.83 4.18
N ASP A 119 -21.56 -13.05 4.19
CA ASP A 119 -20.28 -13.35 3.56
C ASP A 119 -20.36 -13.09 2.04
N SER A 120 -19.28 -12.55 1.46
CA SER A 120 -19.22 -12.27 0.04
C SER A 120 -19.02 -13.54 -0.76
N TRP A 121 -19.96 -13.82 -1.66
CA TRP A 121 -19.85 -14.91 -2.62
C TRP A 121 -18.81 -14.64 -3.72
N THR A 122 -18.57 -13.35 -4.04
CA THR A 122 -17.63 -12.95 -5.09
C THR A 122 -16.22 -12.75 -4.54
N ILE A 123 -16.02 -12.32 -3.29
CA ILE A 123 -14.66 -12.04 -2.77
C ILE A 123 -14.45 -12.80 -1.47
N PRO A 124 -13.74 -13.94 -1.51
CA PRO A 124 -13.49 -14.74 -0.32
C PRO A 124 -12.86 -13.94 0.83
N GLY A 125 -13.37 -14.13 2.04
CA GLY A 125 -12.92 -13.42 3.24
C GLY A 125 -13.42 -11.97 3.36
N ALA A 126 -14.30 -11.52 2.46
CA ALA A 126 -15.03 -10.27 2.59
C ALA A 126 -16.49 -10.53 2.96
N ALA A 127 -17.19 -9.47 3.35
CA ALA A 127 -18.62 -9.47 3.58
C ALA A 127 -19.30 -8.46 2.65
N GLU A 128 -20.45 -8.85 2.12
CA GLU A 128 -21.38 -7.97 1.44
C GLU A 128 -22.36 -7.38 2.45
N VAL A 129 -22.62 -6.10 2.32
CA VAL A 129 -23.41 -5.34 3.28
C VAL A 129 -24.36 -4.44 2.52
N ASP A 130 -25.62 -4.38 2.93
CA ASP A 130 -26.53 -3.35 2.46
C ASP A 130 -26.41 -2.14 3.41
N TYR A 131 -26.73 -0.94 2.94
CA TYR A 131 -26.76 0.22 3.81
C TYR A 131 -28.01 1.05 3.53
N GLN A 132 -28.56 1.61 4.60
CA GLN A 132 -29.58 2.65 4.53
C GLN A 132 -28.92 3.98 4.84
N LEU A 133 -28.99 4.92 3.90
CA LEU A 133 -28.50 6.28 4.07
C LEU A 133 -29.62 7.12 4.72
N SER A 134 -29.29 7.91 5.74
CA SER A 134 -30.27 8.79 6.41
C SER A 134 -29.97 10.27 6.19
N GLN A 135 -28.71 10.66 6.15
CA GLN A 135 -28.31 12.06 6.00
C GLN A 135 -26.97 12.17 5.27
N VAL A 136 -26.84 13.19 4.42
CA VAL A 136 -25.56 13.64 3.88
C VAL A 136 -25.44 15.15 4.06
N THR A 137 -24.42 15.55 4.80
CA THR A 137 -24.11 16.95 5.09
C THR A 137 -22.84 17.37 4.35
N LEU A 138 -22.91 18.45 3.58
CA LEU A 138 -21.80 19.06 2.86
C LEU A 138 -21.33 20.32 3.59
N THR A 139 -20.02 20.45 3.82
CA THR A 139 -19.43 21.65 4.45
C THR A 139 -18.30 22.20 3.58
N PRO A 140 -18.47 23.36 2.92
CA PRO A 140 -17.41 24.00 2.14
C PRO A 140 -16.48 24.86 3.03
N TYR A 141 -15.18 24.92 2.76
CA TYR A 141 -14.23 25.64 3.63
C TYR A 141 -13.80 27.02 3.14
N GLU A 142 -13.59 27.21 1.84
CA GLU A 142 -13.17 28.50 1.28
C GLU A 142 -14.31 29.15 0.50
N GLU A 143 -14.37 30.49 0.46
CA GLU A 143 -15.45 31.23 -0.19
C GLU A 143 -15.58 30.87 -1.68
N ARG A 144 -14.45 30.74 -2.39
CA ARG A 144 -14.44 30.31 -3.78
C ARG A 144 -15.06 28.93 -3.96
N GLN A 145 -14.71 27.98 -3.08
CA GLN A 145 -15.24 26.63 -3.14
C GLN A 145 -16.72 26.58 -2.73
N THR A 146 -17.13 27.39 -1.76
CA THR A 146 -18.53 27.59 -1.38
C THR A 146 -19.36 28.02 -2.59
N MET A 147 -18.92 29.03 -3.35
CA MET A 147 -19.62 29.50 -4.55
C MET A 147 -19.72 28.44 -5.64
N VAL A 148 -18.67 27.62 -5.83
CA VAL A 148 -18.67 26.54 -6.82
C VAL A 148 -19.72 25.48 -6.43
N LEU A 149 -19.69 25.01 -5.18
CA LEU A 149 -20.62 24.01 -4.68
C LEU A 149 -22.06 24.51 -4.65
N GLU A 150 -22.27 25.77 -4.24
CA GLU A 150 -23.58 26.41 -4.27
C GLU A 150 -24.16 26.43 -5.69
N ARG A 151 -23.38 26.83 -6.70
CA ARG A 151 -23.84 26.83 -8.10
C ARG A 151 -24.14 25.43 -8.62
N MET A 152 -23.28 24.45 -8.30
CA MET A 152 -23.49 23.06 -8.68
C MET A 152 -24.82 22.54 -8.11
N ILE A 153 -25.02 22.71 -6.80
CA ILE A 153 -26.24 22.26 -6.12
C ILE A 153 -27.47 23.02 -6.62
N ASN A 154 -27.38 24.34 -6.83
CA ASN A 154 -28.49 25.13 -7.36
C ASN A 154 -28.91 24.69 -8.77
N SER A 155 -27.98 24.17 -9.57
CA SER A 155 -28.28 23.71 -10.93
C SER A 155 -29.10 22.41 -10.97
N THR A 156 -28.98 21.54 -9.96
CA THR A 156 -29.67 20.25 -9.90
C THR A 156 -30.78 20.21 -8.85
N CYS A 157 -30.70 21.06 -7.82
CA CYS A 157 -31.56 21.10 -6.64
C CYS A 157 -31.73 22.56 -6.16
N PRO A 158 -32.42 23.42 -6.94
CA PRO A 158 -32.53 24.86 -6.65
C PRO A 158 -33.25 25.16 -5.34
N GLU A 159 -34.18 24.29 -4.92
CA GLU A 159 -34.97 24.46 -3.70
C GLU A 159 -34.13 24.45 -2.41
N LEU A 160 -32.93 23.85 -2.47
CA LEU A 160 -31.99 23.81 -1.34
C LEU A 160 -31.25 25.15 -1.16
N VAL A 161 -31.02 25.89 -2.24
CA VAL A 161 -30.25 27.15 -2.23
C VAL A 161 -31.20 28.34 -2.10
N LYS A 162 -31.83 28.46 -0.92
CA LYS A 162 -32.75 29.58 -0.63
C LYS A 162 -32.03 30.90 -0.31
N SER A 163 -30.77 30.81 0.07
CA SER A 163 -29.92 31.95 0.42
C SER A 163 -28.47 31.62 0.12
N ARG A 164 -27.64 32.66 0.03
CA ARG A 164 -26.20 32.53 -0.23
C ARG A 164 -25.53 31.61 0.79
N TRP A 165 -24.76 30.65 0.30
CA TRP A 165 -24.02 29.75 1.16
C TRP A 165 -22.80 30.45 1.78
N ARG A 166 -22.39 29.95 2.96
CA ARG A 166 -21.29 30.47 3.77
C ARG A 166 -20.23 29.39 3.93
N SER A 167 -18.98 29.81 3.95
CA SER A 167 -17.87 28.94 4.29
C SER A 167 -18.00 28.43 5.73
N TYR A 168 -17.51 27.22 5.97
CA TYR A 168 -17.61 26.49 7.24
C TYR A 168 -19.05 26.33 7.76
N SER A 169 -20.05 26.40 6.88
CA SER A 169 -21.44 26.14 7.25
C SER A 169 -21.88 24.79 6.69
N PRO A 170 -22.50 23.91 7.50
CA PRO A 170 -23.01 22.63 7.04
C PRO A 170 -24.34 22.80 6.28
N TYR A 171 -24.50 22.04 5.18
CA TYR A 171 -25.70 22.00 4.36
C TYR A 171 -26.15 20.55 4.13
N ASP A 172 -27.36 20.21 4.56
CA ASP A 172 -27.94 18.88 4.33
C ASP A 172 -28.43 18.76 2.87
N ILE A 173 -27.61 18.05 2.08
CA ILE A 173 -27.86 17.79 0.66
C ILE A 173 -28.59 16.46 0.44
N TYR A 174 -28.64 15.60 1.45
CA TYR A 174 -29.51 14.43 1.49
C TYR A 174 -30.14 14.32 2.87
N ASN A 175 -31.43 14.02 2.91
CA ASN A 175 -32.13 13.71 4.16
C ASN A 175 -33.30 12.78 3.86
N TYR A 176 -33.31 11.63 4.54
CA TYR A 176 -34.35 10.63 4.47
C TYR A 176 -34.86 10.33 5.87
N VAL A 177 -36.16 10.54 6.08
CA VAL A 177 -36.83 10.29 7.36
C VAL A 177 -38.11 9.51 7.13
N GLU A 178 -38.18 8.32 7.71
CA GLU A 178 -39.36 7.47 7.73
C GLU A 178 -39.86 7.32 9.18
N VAL A 179 -41.16 7.50 9.39
CA VAL A 179 -41.80 7.42 10.71
C VAL A 179 -42.82 6.29 10.72
N GLY A 180 -42.80 5.46 11.77
CA GLY A 180 -43.78 4.38 11.97
C GLY A 180 -43.36 2.98 11.47
N SER A 181 -42.06 2.75 11.24
CA SER A 181 -41.53 1.53 10.59
C SER A 181 -41.44 0.27 11.48
N GLU A 182 -41.96 0.28 12.72
CA GLU A 182 -42.00 -0.95 13.54
C GLU A 182 -43.28 -1.75 13.26
N GLY A 183 -43.27 -2.54 12.19
CA GLY A 183 -44.28 -3.57 11.90
C GLY A 183 -45.41 -3.18 10.94
N GLY A 184 -45.30 -2.05 10.23
CA GLY A 184 -46.22 -1.62 9.17
C GLY A 184 -45.52 -0.80 8.07
N ASP A 185 -46.27 -0.32 7.08
CA ASP A 185 -45.75 0.62 6.08
C ASP A 185 -45.44 1.96 6.77
N GLY A 186 -44.16 2.30 6.86
CA GLY A 186 -43.71 3.58 7.39
C GLY A 186 -44.08 4.72 6.45
N ILE A 187 -44.28 5.91 7.02
CA ILE A 187 -44.57 7.12 6.26
C ILE A 187 -43.25 7.85 6.05
N VAL A 188 -42.86 8.04 4.79
CA VAL A 188 -41.73 8.88 4.42
C VAL A 188 -42.11 10.35 4.62
N VAL A 189 -41.52 10.99 5.63
CA VAL A 189 -41.81 12.38 6.02
C VAL A 189 -40.87 13.36 5.35
N LEU A 190 -39.67 12.92 4.96
CA LEU A 190 -38.72 13.72 4.22
C LEU A 190 -37.93 12.83 3.27
N ASP A 191 -37.91 13.21 2.00
CA ASP A 191 -37.12 12.58 0.96
C ASP A 191 -36.48 13.68 0.10
N ARG A 192 -35.19 13.91 0.32
CA ARG A 192 -34.40 14.86 -0.46
C ARG A 192 -33.09 14.20 -0.85
N ASP A 193 -32.78 14.22 -2.15
CA ASP A 193 -31.48 13.82 -2.68
C ASP A 193 -30.95 14.85 -3.69
N CYS A 194 -29.92 15.59 -3.27
CA CYS A 194 -29.19 16.56 -4.08
C CYS A 194 -27.72 16.15 -4.22
N THR A 195 -27.41 14.86 -4.07
CA THR A 195 -26.04 14.34 -3.99
C THR A 195 -25.44 13.99 -5.36
N SER A 196 -26.28 13.78 -6.37
CA SER A 196 -25.88 13.34 -7.71
C SER A 196 -24.88 14.27 -8.39
N VAL A 197 -25.00 15.59 -8.19
CA VAL A 197 -24.09 16.59 -8.78
C VAL A 197 -22.66 16.47 -8.26
N LEU A 198 -22.47 15.88 -7.07
CA LEU A 198 -21.16 15.58 -6.50
C LEU A 198 -20.64 14.19 -6.88
N TYR A 199 -21.42 13.42 -7.66
CA TYR A 199 -21.17 12.00 -7.91
C TYR A 199 -20.95 11.22 -6.62
N PHE A 200 -21.65 11.63 -5.55
CA PHE A 200 -21.51 11.03 -4.25
C PHE A 200 -22.16 9.64 -4.26
N SER A 201 -21.41 8.66 -3.78
CA SER A 201 -21.94 7.36 -3.38
C SER A 201 -21.13 6.84 -2.21
N ILE A 202 -21.77 6.05 -1.35
CA ILE A 202 -21.11 5.34 -0.25
C ILE A 202 -21.13 3.83 -0.46
N HIS A 203 -21.16 3.42 -1.74
CA HIS A 203 -21.15 2.02 -2.19
C HIS A 203 -19.90 1.26 -1.73
N GLU A 204 -18.84 1.96 -1.31
CA GLU A 204 -17.69 1.34 -0.65
C GLU A 204 -18.05 0.60 0.64
N LEU A 205 -19.19 0.91 1.27
CA LEU A 205 -19.72 0.14 2.41
C LEU A 205 -20.35 -1.19 1.98
N GLN A 206 -20.61 -1.42 0.69
CA GLN A 206 -21.25 -2.65 0.22
C GLN A 206 -20.32 -3.87 0.21
N LEU A 207 -19.03 -3.64 0.38
CA LEU A 207 -18.01 -4.68 0.42
C LEU A 207 -17.00 -4.32 1.51
N ILE A 208 -17.01 -5.09 2.60
CA ILE A 208 -16.20 -4.80 3.78
C ILE A 208 -15.34 -6.02 4.13
N ARG A 209 -14.09 -5.78 4.52
CA ARG A 209 -13.21 -6.80 5.09
C ARG A 209 -12.37 -6.21 6.20
N ILE A 210 -12.23 -6.94 7.30
CA ILE A 210 -11.37 -6.55 8.42
C ILE A 210 -10.18 -7.51 8.46
N GLU A 211 -8.97 -6.97 8.47
CA GLU A 211 -7.74 -7.74 8.60
C GLU A 211 -6.98 -7.32 9.86
N GLN A 212 -6.49 -8.30 10.60
CA GLN A 212 -5.53 -8.11 11.67
C GLN A 212 -4.16 -8.60 11.21
N ARG A 213 -3.19 -7.70 11.18
CA ARG A 213 -1.80 -7.99 10.81
C ARG A 213 -0.92 -7.92 12.06
N HIS A 214 -0.28 -9.03 12.36
CA HIS A 214 0.66 -9.12 13.47
C HIS A 214 2.09 -8.93 12.96
N HIS A 215 2.70 -7.81 13.33
CA HIS A 215 4.11 -7.55 13.10
C HIS A 215 4.85 -7.61 14.45
N HIS A 216 5.51 -8.73 14.74
CA HIS A 216 6.03 -9.07 16.06
C HIS A 216 4.93 -9.00 17.15
N ARG A 217 5.08 -8.12 18.17
CA ARG A 217 4.09 -7.90 19.24
C ARG A 217 3.12 -6.74 18.96
N ARG A 218 3.16 -6.18 17.75
CA ARG A 218 2.33 -5.03 17.36
C ARG A 218 1.22 -5.50 16.46
N LEU A 219 0.00 -5.12 16.83
CA LEU A 219 -1.20 -5.40 16.09
C LEU A 219 -1.61 -4.16 15.29
N LYS A 220 -1.79 -4.34 13.98
CA LYS A 220 -2.44 -3.35 13.12
C LYS A 220 -3.77 -3.94 12.66
N THR A 221 -4.86 -3.23 12.91
CA THR A 221 -6.20 -3.63 12.46
C THR A 221 -6.61 -2.71 11.31
N GLU A 222 -6.89 -3.30 10.16
CA GLU A 222 -7.17 -2.62 8.91
C GLU A 222 -8.61 -2.93 8.47
N LEU A 223 -9.32 -1.91 7.99
CA LEU A 223 -10.66 -1.99 7.42
C LEU A 223 -10.57 -1.67 5.93
N PHE A 224 -10.86 -2.68 5.12
CA PHE A 224 -10.98 -2.56 3.68
C PHE A 224 -12.43 -2.28 3.32
N LEU A 225 -12.61 -1.26 2.47
CA LEU A 225 -13.90 -0.86 1.92
C LEU A 225 -13.84 -0.98 0.40
N GLY A 226 -14.99 -1.29 -0.20
CA GLY A 226 -15.13 -1.54 -1.62
C GLY A 226 -14.53 -0.43 -2.49
N ASP A 227 -13.94 -0.82 -3.61
CA ASP A 227 -13.50 0.12 -4.64
C ASP A 227 -14.68 0.92 -5.23
N ILE A 228 -14.32 1.97 -5.97
CA ILE A 228 -15.27 2.82 -6.67
C ILE A 228 -14.98 2.83 -8.15
N HIS A 229 -16.01 3.15 -8.93
CA HIS A 229 -15.86 3.23 -10.36
C HIS A 229 -14.87 4.34 -10.78
N THR A 230 -14.06 4.04 -11.80
CA THR A 230 -13.05 4.98 -12.33
C THR A 230 -13.66 6.16 -13.08
N ASP A 231 -14.79 5.94 -13.74
CA ASP A 231 -15.70 7.00 -14.21
C ASP A 231 -16.67 7.39 -13.09
N LYS A 232 -16.68 8.69 -12.74
CA LYS A 232 -17.53 9.25 -11.68
C LYS A 232 -19.03 9.08 -11.98
N THR A 233 -19.43 9.12 -13.24
CA THR A 233 -20.84 9.05 -13.64
C THR A 233 -21.49 7.70 -13.33
N GLN A 234 -20.68 6.65 -13.23
CA GLN A 234 -21.13 5.28 -12.96
C GLN A 234 -21.10 4.91 -11.47
N ARG A 235 -20.59 5.78 -10.59
CA ARG A 235 -20.38 5.45 -9.16
C ARG A 235 -21.66 5.15 -8.38
N ALA A 236 -22.79 5.71 -8.80
CA ALA A 236 -24.09 5.52 -8.16
C ALA A 236 -24.73 4.15 -8.48
N SER A 237 -24.29 3.46 -9.53
CA SER A 237 -24.78 2.14 -9.93
C SER A 237 -23.72 1.04 -9.80
N TYR A 238 -22.46 1.42 -9.58
CA TYR A 238 -21.35 0.49 -9.48
C TYR A 238 -21.40 -0.34 -8.20
N ARG A 239 -21.23 -1.65 -8.34
CA ARG A 239 -21.02 -2.57 -7.22
C ARG A 239 -19.52 -2.87 -7.10
N PRO A 240 -18.92 -2.70 -5.91
CA PRO A 240 -17.48 -2.94 -5.72
C PRO A 240 -17.04 -4.35 -6.09
N LYS A 241 -15.86 -4.44 -6.72
CA LYS A 241 -15.20 -5.70 -7.13
C LYS A 241 -13.77 -5.83 -6.60
N GLY A 242 -13.31 -4.83 -5.86
CA GLY A 242 -12.01 -4.77 -5.21
C GLY A 242 -12.09 -3.89 -3.97
N PHE A 243 -10.93 -3.44 -3.49
CA PHE A 243 -10.86 -2.60 -2.31
C PHE A 243 -10.05 -1.34 -2.57
N GLN A 244 -10.45 -0.26 -1.90
CA GLN A 244 -9.66 0.95 -1.75
C GLN A 244 -8.49 0.71 -0.79
N PRO A 245 -7.54 1.65 -0.69
CA PRO A 245 -6.57 1.64 0.41
C PRO A 245 -7.28 1.46 1.76
N PRO A 246 -6.75 0.62 2.66
CA PRO A 246 -7.43 0.34 3.91
C PRO A 246 -7.43 1.55 4.85
N LEU A 247 -8.50 1.67 5.62
CA LEU A 247 -8.52 2.48 6.83
C LEU A 247 -7.87 1.70 7.97
N VAL A 248 -7.33 2.42 8.94
CA VAL A 248 -6.67 1.83 10.11
C VAL A 248 -7.48 2.20 11.36
N ARG A 249 -7.67 1.25 12.27
CA ARG A 249 -8.35 1.52 13.54
C ARG A 249 -7.53 2.52 14.36
N THR A 250 -8.19 3.53 14.94
CA THR A 250 -7.50 4.64 15.63
C THR A 250 -6.61 4.23 16.81
N ASP A 251 -6.84 3.06 17.41
CA ASP A 251 -6.02 2.46 18.48
C ASP A 251 -4.89 1.54 17.95
N SER A 252 -4.74 1.40 16.63
CA SER A 252 -3.71 0.56 16.03
C SER A 252 -2.32 1.17 16.17
N TYR A 253 -1.33 0.29 16.33
CA TYR A 253 0.06 0.73 16.44
C TYR A 253 0.59 1.34 15.12
N GLY A 254 1.39 2.40 15.23
CA GLY A 254 2.22 2.89 14.11
C GLY A 254 1.53 3.86 13.16
N CYS A 255 0.31 4.28 13.46
CA CYS A 255 -0.44 5.23 12.64
C CYS A 255 -0.22 6.68 13.12
N HIS A 256 0.78 7.36 12.56
CA HIS A 256 1.11 8.75 12.93
C HIS A 256 -0.01 9.75 12.63
N LEU A 257 -0.85 9.46 11.63
CA LEU A 257 -1.98 10.32 11.27
C LEU A 257 -3.21 10.08 12.16
N CYS A 258 -3.32 8.92 12.82
CA CYS A 258 -4.51 8.53 13.57
C CYS A 258 -4.83 9.48 14.73
N ASP A 259 -3.82 9.95 15.46
CA ASP A 259 -4.02 10.90 16.56
C ASP A 259 -4.63 12.22 16.08
N LYS A 260 -4.18 12.70 14.92
CA LYS A 260 -4.74 13.90 14.30
C LYS A 260 -6.16 13.67 13.81
N MET A 261 -6.44 12.51 13.21
CA MET A 261 -7.76 12.18 12.65
C MET A 261 -8.81 11.92 13.74
N LYS A 262 -8.40 11.40 14.90
CA LYS A 262 -9.29 10.98 16.00
C LYS A 262 -10.25 12.08 16.45
N PHE A 263 -9.78 13.32 16.47
CA PHE A 263 -10.53 14.48 16.97
C PHE A 263 -11.08 15.39 15.86
N THR A 264 -11.00 14.97 14.60
CA THR A 264 -11.52 15.76 13.48
C THR A 264 -13.03 15.75 13.44
N ASN A 265 -13.61 16.85 12.96
CA ASN A 265 -15.03 17.01 12.68
C ASN A 265 -15.20 17.76 11.35
N GLU A 266 -16.43 17.87 10.86
CA GLU A 266 -16.77 18.51 9.59
C GLU A 266 -16.28 19.97 9.45
N LEU A 267 -16.09 20.70 10.55
CA LEU A 267 -15.61 22.09 10.52
C LEU A 267 -14.08 22.19 10.58
N GLU A 268 -13.41 21.14 11.03
CA GLU A 268 -11.96 21.12 11.29
C GLU A 268 -11.25 20.06 10.43
N PRO A 269 -11.08 20.31 9.12
CA PRO A 269 -10.44 19.36 8.22
C PRO A 269 -8.95 19.18 8.55
N PRO A 270 -8.44 17.94 8.61
CA PRO A 270 -7.04 17.67 8.92
C PRO A 270 -6.09 18.08 7.78
N ARG A 271 -5.38 19.20 7.96
CA ARG A 271 -4.37 19.68 6.98
C ARG A 271 -3.03 18.97 7.14
N LEU A 272 -2.57 18.21 6.16
CA LEU A 272 -1.27 17.54 6.23
C LEU A 272 -0.15 18.46 5.73
N ARG A 273 1.08 18.14 6.13
CA ARG A 273 2.27 18.83 5.61
C ARG A 273 2.61 18.28 4.24
N VAL A 274 2.86 19.17 3.29
CA VAL A 274 3.42 18.82 1.99
C VAL A 274 4.80 18.20 2.21
N LYS A 275 4.94 16.93 1.85
CA LYS A 275 6.25 16.25 1.87
C LYS A 275 7.05 16.71 0.66
N SER A 276 8.35 16.94 0.86
CA SER A 276 9.27 17.16 -0.26
C SER A 276 9.27 15.91 -1.16
N VAL A 277 9.07 16.11 -2.46
CA VAL A 277 9.21 15.03 -3.44
C VAL A 277 10.70 14.74 -3.58
N GLU A 278 11.16 13.65 -2.97
CA GLU A 278 12.52 13.17 -3.21
C GLU A 278 12.64 12.67 -4.65
N ARG A 279 13.71 13.10 -5.32
CA ARG A 279 14.02 12.65 -6.69
C ARG A 279 14.57 11.23 -6.63
N GLY A 280 13.66 10.26 -6.70
CA GLY A 280 14.00 8.85 -6.89
C GLY A 280 14.00 8.45 -8.35
N THR A 281 14.62 7.30 -8.63
CA THR A 281 14.50 6.58 -9.89
C THR A 281 13.68 5.31 -9.70
N VAL A 282 12.93 4.94 -10.75
CA VAL A 282 12.17 3.69 -10.84
C VAL A 282 13.08 2.48 -11.04
N ASP A 283 14.36 2.70 -11.33
CA ASP A 283 15.36 1.66 -11.57
C ASP A 283 15.46 0.63 -10.42
N GLY A 284 15.60 -0.63 -10.80
CA GLY A 284 15.77 -1.79 -9.92
C GLY A 284 14.51 -2.62 -9.71
N ASP A 285 14.56 -3.49 -8.70
CA ASP A 285 13.51 -4.43 -8.36
C ASP A 285 12.51 -3.88 -7.34
N TRP A 286 11.24 -4.26 -7.52
CA TRP A 286 10.09 -3.83 -6.73
C TRP A 286 9.17 -5.01 -6.47
N ILE A 287 8.63 -5.12 -5.26
CA ILE A 287 7.78 -6.27 -4.89
C ILE A 287 6.57 -5.86 -4.05
N SER A 288 5.44 -6.54 -4.25
CA SER A 288 4.27 -6.41 -3.39
C SER A 288 4.60 -6.92 -1.97
N THR A 289 4.23 -6.15 -0.96
CA THR A 289 4.41 -6.53 0.46
C THR A 289 3.15 -7.12 1.08
N ARG A 290 2.11 -7.38 0.28
CA ARG A 290 0.85 -8.00 0.69
C ARG A 290 0.17 -8.67 -0.49
N CYS A 291 -0.83 -9.49 -0.19
CA CYS A 291 -1.73 -10.05 -1.19
C CYS A 291 -2.69 -8.95 -1.68
N GLU A 292 -2.75 -8.71 -2.98
CA GLU A 292 -3.60 -7.68 -3.59
C GLU A 292 -4.88 -8.32 -4.15
N THR A 293 -6.05 -7.78 -3.81
CA THR A 293 -7.32 -8.22 -4.42
C THR A 293 -7.48 -7.59 -5.79
N ARG A 294 -7.84 -8.40 -6.78
CA ARG A 294 -8.23 -7.97 -8.13
C ARG A 294 -9.69 -8.35 -8.38
N PRO A 295 -10.34 -7.72 -9.38
CA PRO A 295 -11.67 -8.16 -9.82
C PRO A 295 -11.73 -9.67 -10.11
N ASN A 296 -12.94 -10.24 -10.02
CA ASN A 296 -13.24 -11.65 -10.29
C ASN A 296 -12.55 -12.65 -9.34
N SER A 297 -12.45 -12.29 -8.04
CA SER A 297 -11.95 -13.20 -7.00
C SER A 297 -10.49 -13.64 -7.18
N ILE A 298 -9.72 -12.91 -7.98
CA ILE A 298 -8.31 -13.20 -8.24
C ILE A 298 -7.46 -12.39 -7.27
N PHE A 299 -6.46 -13.03 -6.67
CA PHE A 299 -5.50 -12.37 -5.82
C PHE A 299 -4.12 -12.39 -6.46
N VAL A 300 -3.32 -11.34 -6.27
CA VAL A 300 -2.04 -11.20 -6.96
C VAL A 300 -0.93 -10.70 -6.04
N LYS A 301 0.28 -11.25 -6.23
CA LYS A 301 1.54 -10.65 -5.79
C LYS A 301 2.35 -10.29 -7.03
N ARG A 302 2.90 -9.07 -7.04
CA ARG A 302 3.65 -8.54 -8.18
C ARG A 302 5.13 -8.39 -7.84
N ARG A 303 5.99 -8.65 -8.81
CA ARG A 303 7.41 -8.29 -8.80
C ARG A 303 7.74 -7.62 -10.12
N LEU A 304 8.26 -6.40 -10.07
CA LEU A 304 8.65 -5.64 -11.25
C LEU A 304 10.13 -5.32 -11.17
N HIS A 305 10.80 -5.33 -12.31
CA HIS A 305 12.17 -4.88 -12.48
C HIS A 305 12.21 -3.85 -13.61
N PHE A 306 12.81 -2.70 -13.34
CA PHE A 306 13.05 -1.65 -14.33
C PHE A 306 14.54 -1.48 -14.51
N ASN A 307 14.97 -1.44 -15.77
CA ASN A 307 16.33 -1.05 -16.16
C ASN A 307 16.23 0.24 -16.96
N LEU A 308 16.74 1.34 -16.38
CA LEU A 308 16.73 2.64 -17.02
C LEU A 308 17.71 2.76 -18.19
N GLU A 309 18.84 2.05 -18.16
CA GLU A 309 19.89 2.13 -19.19
C GLU A 309 19.33 1.65 -20.54
N ASP A 310 18.65 0.51 -20.51
CA ASP A 310 18.04 -0.09 -21.70
C ASP A 310 16.59 0.35 -21.93
N SER A 311 16.01 1.11 -21.00
CA SER A 311 14.57 1.45 -20.96
C SER A 311 13.66 0.20 -21.06
N THR A 312 14.07 -0.88 -20.40
CA THR A 312 13.37 -2.17 -20.38
C THR A 312 12.73 -2.45 -19.03
N TRP A 313 11.61 -3.16 -19.05
CA TRP A 313 10.96 -3.60 -17.83
C TRP A 313 10.52 -5.06 -17.94
N HIS A 314 10.50 -5.73 -16.80
CA HIS A 314 10.06 -7.11 -16.66
C HIS A 314 9.18 -7.22 -15.41
N GLY A 315 8.01 -7.86 -15.54
CA GLY A 315 7.04 -8.02 -14.48
C GLY A 315 6.60 -9.46 -14.33
N PHE A 316 6.53 -9.94 -13.09
CA PHE A 316 5.91 -11.19 -12.69
C PHE A 316 4.66 -10.91 -11.86
N TYR A 317 3.56 -11.56 -12.21
CA TYR A 317 2.26 -11.45 -11.57
C TYR A 317 1.83 -12.87 -11.18
N SER A 318 2.08 -13.23 -9.93
CA SER A 318 1.67 -14.53 -9.37
C SER A 318 0.24 -14.43 -8.89
N HIS A 319 -0.64 -15.24 -9.46
CA HIS A 319 -2.07 -15.25 -9.14
C HIS A 319 -2.42 -16.39 -8.19
N PHE A 320 -3.39 -16.12 -7.32
CA PHE A 320 -3.84 -17.00 -6.25
C PHE A 320 -5.37 -17.02 -6.17
N THR A 321 -5.93 -18.10 -5.64
CA THR A 321 -7.38 -18.26 -5.45
C THR A 321 -7.89 -17.78 -4.10
N ASP A 322 -6.99 -17.45 -3.16
CA ASP A 322 -7.32 -17.10 -1.79
C ASP A 322 -6.77 -15.72 -1.37
N PRO A 323 -7.41 -15.05 -0.40
CA PRO A 323 -7.04 -13.69 0.02
C PRO A 323 -5.71 -13.58 0.77
N LEU A 324 -5.11 -14.71 1.18
CA LEU A 324 -3.81 -14.75 1.84
C LEU A 324 -2.67 -15.06 0.86
N CYS A 325 -3.01 -15.34 -0.41
CA CYS A 325 -2.06 -15.77 -1.45
C CYS A 325 -1.27 -17.01 -1.01
N ALA A 326 -1.98 -18.01 -0.47
CA ALA A 326 -1.47 -19.30 -0.05
C ALA A 326 -1.65 -20.39 -1.13
N GLU A 327 -2.71 -20.30 -1.93
CA GLU A 327 -3.11 -21.28 -2.95
C GLU A 327 -2.80 -20.72 -4.35
N PRO A 328 -1.67 -21.12 -4.97
CA PRO A 328 -1.25 -20.58 -6.26
C PRO A 328 -2.16 -21.07 -7.38
N SER A 329 -2.28 -20.27 -8.44
CA SER A 329 -3.07 -20.57 -9.64
C SER A 329 -2.18 -20.66 -10.88
N PHE A 330 -1.66 -19.51 -11.29
CA PHE A 330 -0.74 -19.35 -12.41
C PHE A 330 0.06 -18.06 -12.25
N THR A 331 1.21 -18.01 -12.91
CA THR A 331 2.08 -16.84 -12.93
C THR A 331 2.18 -16.29 -14.34
N LEU A 332 1.92 -15.00 -14.50
CA LEU A 332 2.13 -14.27 -15.74
C LEU A 332 3.46 -13.54 -15.68
N SER A 333 4.25 -13.67 -16.73
CA SER A 333 5.47 -12.89 -16.97
C SER A 333 5.22 -11.98 -18.18
N ALA A 334 5.45 -10.68 -18.02
CA ALA A 334 5.33 -9.70 -19.09
C ALA A 334 6.60 -8.84 -19.15
N SER A 335 7.00 -8.45 -20.35
CA SER A 335 8.15 -7.56 -20.51
C SER A 335 8.10 -6.77 -21.81
N GLY A 336 8.93 -5.74 -21.86
CA GLY A 336 9.15 -4.93 -23.04
C GLY A 336 9.88 -3.65 -22.68
N THR A 337 9.51 -2.54 -23.32
CA THR A 337 10.16 -1.24 -23.11
C THR A 337 9.23 -0.26 -22.42
N PHE A 338 9.78 0.78 -21.80
CA PHE A 338 9.00 1.88 -21.25
C PHE A 338 9.62 3.22 -21.63
N THR A 339 8.79 4.26 -21.67
CA THR A 339 9.22 5.65 -21.90
C THR A 339 8.61 6.54 -20.84
N ASN A 340 9.38 7.55 -20.40
CA ASN A 340 8.94 8.55 -19.45
C ASN A 340 8.45 9.79 -20.21
N GLU A 341 7.16 10.08 -20.11
CA GLU A 341 6.49 11.15 -20.87
C GLU A 341 6.42 12.47 -20.10
N GLY A 342 6.97 12.52 -18.87
CA GLY A 342 7.04 13.74 -18.05
C GLY A 342 6.09 13.74 -16.86
N PRO A 343 5.81 14.90 -16.25
CA PRO A 343 4.84 15.04 -15.15
C PRO A 343 3.41 14.75 -15.61
N SER A 344 2.57 14.19 -14.74
CA SER A 344 1.15 13.98 -15.09
C SER A 344 0.35 15.26 -15.09
N ALA A 345 -0.48 15.43 -16.12
CA ALA A 345 -1.42 16.54 -16.23
C ALA A 345 -2.61 16.40 -15.27
N LYS A 346 -3.01 15.16 -14.96
CA LYS A 346 -4.19 14.87 -14.11
C LYS A 346 -3.83 14.69 -12.64
N VAL A 347 -2.69 14.05 -12.34
CA VAL A 347 -2.32 13.69 -10.95
C VAL A 347 -1.02 14.38 -10.55
N PRO A 348 -1.06 15.50 -9.80
CA PRO A 348 0.14 16.18 -9.37
C PRO A 348 1.09 15.27 -8.58
N GLY A 349 2.40 15.43 -8.78
CA GLY A 349 3.43 14.60 -8.16
C GLY A 349 3.61 13.21 -8.78
N ALA A 350 2.76 12.80 -9.73
CA ALA A 350 2.96 11.61 -10.55
C ALA A 350 3.69 11.95 -11.85
N ARG A 351 4.24 10.92 -12.50
CA ARG A 351 4.82 11.00 -13.84
C ARG A 351 4.11 10.05 -14.78
N GLU A 352 3.98 10.47 -16.03
CA GLU A 352 3.36 9.72 -17.11
C GLU A 352 4.41 8.80 -17.75
N PHE A 353 4.02 7.55 -17.95
CA PHE A 353 4.83 6.54 -18.61
C PHE A 353 4.02 5.83 -19.69
N LYS A 354 4.71 5.34 -20.71
CA LYS A 354 4.15 4.46 -21.72
C LYS A 354 4.94 3.16 -21.74
N PHE A 355 4.25 2.05 -21.49
CA PHE A 355 4.80 0.70 -21.47
C PHE A 355 4.44 0.01 -22.78
N SER A 356 5.44 -0.41 -23.54
CA SER A 356 5.26 -1.29 -24.69
C SER A 356 5.45 -2.71 -24.21
N VAL A 357 4.37 -3.50 -24.19
CA VAL A 357 4.39 -4.91 -23.78
C VAL A 357 4.55 -5.75 -25.04
N THR A 358 5.71 -6.38 -25.18
CA THR A 358 6.07 -7.13 -26.40
C THR A 358 6.13 -8.63 -26.15
N VAL A 359 6.50 -9.04 -24.94
CA VAL A 359 6.65 -10.45 -24.57
C VAL A 359 5.72 -10.77 -23.42
N MET A 360 4.97 -11.87 -23.55
CA MET A 360 4.14 -12.39 -22.48
C MET A 360 4.26 -13.92 -22.42
N LYS A 361 4.45 -14.42 -21.20
CA LYS A 361 4.55 -15.86 -20.91
C LYS A 361 3.66 -16.20 -19.72
N ILE A 362 3.12 -17.40 -19.73
CA ILE A 362 2.25 -17.91 -18.66
C ILE A 362 2.87 -19.18 -18.12
N ARG A 363 2.79 -19.39 -16.81
CA ARG A 363 3.17 -20.62 -16.13
C ARG A 363 2.00 -21.08 -15.26
N PRO A 364 1.33 -22.20 -15.57
CA PRO A 364 0.37 -22.77 -14.65
C PRO A 364 1.11 -23.26 -13.40
N ASP A 365 0.65 -22.87 -12.22
CA ASP A 365 1.25 -23.28 -10.94
C ASP A 365 0.53 -24.51 -10.34
N THR A 366 -0.57 -24.95 -10.96
CA THR A 366 -1.30 -26.17 -10.60
C THR A 366 -1.68 -27.00 -11.82
N GLN A 367 -1.87 -28.30 -11.60
CA GLN A 367 -2.30 -29.21 -12.66
C GLN A 367 -3.67 -28.85 -13.24
N THR A 368 -4.59 -28.37 -12.40
CA THR A 368 -5.92 -27.91 -12.85
C THR A 368 -5.81 -26.77 -13.85
N TYR A 369 -4.95 -25.78 -13.59
CA TYR A 369 -4.74 -24.68 -14.54
C TYR A 369 -4.03 -25.13 -15.81
N ALA A 370 -3.04 -26.04 -15.72
CA ALA A 370 -2.40 -26.60 -16.90
C ALA A 370 -3.42 -27.33 -17.80
N ASN A 371 -4.31 -28.13 -17.22
CA ASN A 371 -5.38 -28.82 -17.94
C ASN A 371 -6.35 -27.85 -18.61
N ASN A 372 -6.75 -26.77 -17.91
CA ASN A 372 -7.63 -25.75 -18.46
C ASN A 372 -6.99 -25.05 -19.67
N LEU A 373 -5.70 -24.70 -19.59
CA LEU A 373 -4.96 -24.09 -20.69
C LEU A 373 -4.80 -25.03 -21.89
N ASN A 374 -4.60 -26.34 -21.63
CA ASN A 374 -4.57 -27.36 -22.70
C ASN A 374 -5.93 -27.57 -23.37
N ALA A 375 -7.03 -27.17 -22.73
CA ALA A 375 -8.38 -27.24 -23.29
C ALA A 375 -8.77 -25.98 -24.08
N GLU A 376 -7.92 -24.94 -24.10
CA GLU A 376 -8.19 -23.74 -24.88
C GLU A 376 -8.17 -24.03 -26.39
N PRO A 377 -8.99 -23.32 -27.19
CA PRO A 377 -8.97 -23.46 -28.64
C PRO A 377 -7.58 -23.24 -29.24
N VAL A 378 -7.27 -23.97 -30.31
CA VAL A 378 -6.01 -23.79 -31.06
C VAL A 378 -5.86 -22.33 -31.49
N GLY A 379 -4.68 -21.76 -31.25
CA GLY A 379 -4.38 -20.37 -31.62
C GLY A 379 -4.89 -19.31 -30.64
N SER A 380 -5.48 -19.70 -29.50
CA SER A 380 -6.06 -18.74 -28.54
C SER A 380 -5.23 -18.49 -27.28
N CYS A 381 -4.31 -19.39 -26.93
CA CYS A 381 -3.50 -19.30 -25.72
C CYS A 381 -2.29 -20.25 -25.78
N GLY A 382 -1.23 -19.86 -26.49
CA GLY A 382 -0.05 -20.69 -26.70
C GLY A 382 -0.32 -21.96 -27.52
N ILE A 383 0.52 -22.99 -27.33
CA ILE A 383 0.46 -24.30 -27.99
C ILE A 383 -0.36 -25.27 -27.13
N PRO A 384 -1.52 -25.75 -27.61
CA PRO A 384 -2.33 -26.73 -26.91
C PRO A 384 -1.58 -28.06 -26.68
N GLY A 385 -1.84 -28.72 -25.56
CA GLY A 385 -1.21 -29.99 -25.18
C GLY A 385 0.24 -29.85 -24.67
N LYS A 386 0.80 -28.64 -24.63
CA LYS A 386 2.16 -28.36 -24.14
C LYS A 386 2.19 -27.58 -22.82
N TRP A 387 1.03 -27.27 -22.24
CA TRP A 387 0.98 -26.64 -20.93
C TRP A 387 1.31 -27.65 -19.84
N GLU A 388 2.34 -27.37 -19.05
CA GLU A 388 2.83 -28.20 -17.95
C GLU A 388 2.99 -27.35 -16.69
N THR A 389 2.65 -27.95 -15.53
CA THR A 389 2.79 -27.29 -14.23
C THR A 389 4.23 -26.86 -13.99
N GLY A 390 4.44 -25.58 -13.65
CA GLY A 390 5.77 -25.03 -13.36
C GLY A 390 6.60 -24.63 -14.58
N ALA A 391 6.13 -24.86 -15.81
CA ALA A 391 6.81 -24.45 -17.03
C ALA A 391 6.17 -23.20 -17.66
N PHE A 392 7.01 -22.22 -18.04
CA PHE A 392 6.54 -21.06 -18.80
C PHE A 392 6.33 -21.43 -20.28
N GLN A 393 5.26 -20.92 -20.87
CA GLN A 393 5.04 -20.95 -22.30
C GLN A 393 4.72 -19.55 -22.81
N ASP A 394 5.22 -19.23 -24.00
CA ASP A 394 4.97 -17.97 -24.69
C ASP A 394 3.58 -17.95 -25.33
N VAL A 395 2.94 -16.77 -25.35
CA VAL A 395 1.61 -16.56 -25.93
C VAL A 395 1.61 -15.45 -26.99
N GLN A 396 2.78 -14.98 -27.45
CA GLN A 396 2.91 -13.96 -28.48
C GLN A 396 2.32 -14.40 -29.82
N ASP A 397 2.63 -15.62 -30.26
CA ASP A 397 2.17 -16.15 -31.55
C ASP A 397 0.64 -16.32 -31.60
N THR A 398 -0.01 -16.40 -30.44
CA THR A 398 -1.48 -16.45 -30.30
C THR A 398 -2.10 -15.10 -29.98
N GLY A 399 -1.32 -14.02 -29.94
CA GLY A 399 -1.80 -12.68 -29.61
C GLY A 399 -2.18 -12.49 -28.13
N GLY A 400 -1.80 -13.42 -27.25
CA GLY A 400 -2.20 -13.48 -25.85
C GLY A 400 -3.05 -14.69 -25.49
N CYS A 401 -3.89 -14.53 -24.47
CA CYS A 401 -4.77 -15.55 -23.92
C CYS A 401 -6.13 -14.92 -23.52
N THR A 402 -7.12 -15.01 -24.42
CA THR A 402 -8.41 -14.31 -24.28
C THR A 402 -9.17 -14.67 -23.00
N ARG A 403 -9.19 -15.96 -22.62
CA ARG A 403 -9.91 -16.42 -21.42
C ARG A 403 -9.30 -15.92 -20.12
N LEU A 404 -8.00 -15.65 -20.12
CA LEU A 404 -7.30 -15.00 -19.01
C LEU A 404 -7.36 -13.47 -19.10
N GLY A 405 -8.00 -12.91 -20.14
CA GLY A 405 -8.16 -11.47 -20.32
C GLY A 405 -6.85 -10.75 -20.66
N VAL A 406 -5.89 -11.44 -21.25
CA VAL A 406 -4.56 -10.88 -21.58
C VAL A 406 -4.30 -10.91 -23.07
N SER A 407 -3.69 -9.83 -23.57
CA SER A 407 -3.33 -9.63 -24.97
C SER A 407 -1.86 -9.23 -25.07
N VAL A 408 -1.22 -9.53 -26.19
CA VAL A 408 0.16 -9.11 -26.52
C VAL A 408 0.35 -9.14 -28.05
N PRO A 409 1.07 -8.20 -28.67
CA PRO A 409 1.64 -6.98 -28.07
C PRO A 409 0.57 -5.92 -27.80
N TYR A 410 0.82 -5.05 -26.83
CA TYR A 410 0.00 -3.86 -26.58
C TYR A 410 0.81 -2.75 -25.94
N VAL A 411 0.21 -1.56 -25.93
CA VAL A 411 0.75 -0.39 -25.23
C VAL A 411 -0.15 -0.08 -24.05
N GLU A 412 0.45 0.10 -22.87
CA GLU A 412 -0.22 0.53 -21.65
C GLU A 412 0.24 1.95 -21.29
N TYR A 413 -0.70 2.88 -21.17
CA TYR A 413 -0.46 4.24 -20.67
C TYR A 413 -0.64 4.25 -19.16
N GLU A 414 0.40 4.68 -18.46
CA GLU A 414 0.53 4.47 -17.02
C GLU A 414 0.94 5.77 -16.31
N ILE A 415 0.68 5.84 -15.00
CA ILE A 415 1.25 6.84 -14.09
C ILE A 415 2.07 6.17 -12.99
N LEU A 416 3.27 6.72 -12.73
CA LEU A 416 4.16 6.27 -11.67
C LEU A 416 4.35 7.38 -10.65
N LYS A 417 4.36 7.01 -9.37
CA LYS A 417 4.75 7.91 -8.28
C LYS A 417 5.72 7.18 -7.36
N LEU A 418 6.80 7.87 -6.98
CA LEU A 418 7.77 7.39 -6.01
C LEU A 418 7.57 8.13 -4.69
N GLU A 419 7.54 7.39 -3.59
CA GLU A 419 7.58 7.97 -2.26
C GLU A 419 8.68 7.30 -1.44
N THR A 420 9.64 8.09 -0.99
CA THR A 420 10.69 7.64 -0.08
C THR A 420 10.41 8.14 1.32
N THR A 421 10.60 7.26 2.28
CA THR A 421 10.60 7.56 3.72
C THR A 421 11.92 7.07 4.31
N HIS A 422 12.21 7.43 5.55
CA HIS A 422 13.38 6.89 6.27
C HIS A 422 13.37 5.34 6.41
N ARG A 423 12.24 4.66 6.14
CA ARG A 423 12.09 3.20 6.31
C ARG A 423 12.00 2.42 5.01
N SER A 424 11.51 3.04 3.93
CA SER A 424 11.24 2.36 2.67
C SER A 424 11.07 3.36 1.52
N THR A 425 11.36 2.89 0.31
CA THR A 425 10.93 3.50 -0.94
C THR A 425 9.79 2.67 -1.52
N GLU A 426 8.70 3.35 -1.87
CA GLU A 426 7.48 2.78 -2.43
C GLU A 426 7.27 3.30 -3.86
N LEU A 427 6.93 2.39 -4.77
CA LEU A 427 6.54 2.69 -6.14
C LEU A 427 5.05 2.43 -6.30
N TYR A 428 4.32 3.46 -6.68
CA TYR A 428 2.92 3.39 -7.01
C TYR A 428 2.76 3.36 -8.53
N LEU A 429 1.95 2.42 -9.01
CA LEU A 429 1.52 2.30 -10.40
C LEU A 429 0.04 2.64 -10.48
N GLY A 430 -0.44 3.10 -11.63
CA GLY A 430 -1.79 3.58 -11.80
C GLY A 430 -2.84 2.48 -11.68
N GLN A 431 -3.96 2.80 -11.02
CA GLN A 431 -5.06 1.88 -10.84
C GLN A 431 -5.71 1.54 -12.18
N ARG A 432 -5.84 0.24 -12.47
CA ARG A 432 -6.54 -0.21 -13.68
C ARG A 432 -8.02 0.19 -13.62
N PRO A 433 -8.64 0.49 -14.78
CA PRO A 433 -10.08 0.74 -14.88
C PRO A 433 -10.93 -0.33 -14.18
N SER A 434 -11.93 0.11 -13.42
CA SER A 434 -12.80 -0.75 -12.61
C SER A 434 -13.78 -1.59 -13.44
N ASP A 435 -14.00 -1.18 -14.70
CA ASP A 435 -14.79 -1.88 -15.71
C ASP A 435 -14.00 -2.98 -16.43
N GLY A 436 -12.69 -3.10 -16.16
CA GLY A 436 -11.79 -4.06 -16.81
C GLY A 436 -11.20 -3.57 -18.13
N ALA A 437 -11.46 -2.32 -18.54
CA ALA A 437 -10.83 -1.74 -19.71
C ALA A 437 -9.31 -1.65 -19.54
N GLN A 438 -8.56 -1.79 -20.63
CA GLN A 438 -7.12 -1.55 -20.65
C GLN A 438 -6.84 -0.06 -20.85
N PRO A 439 -5.87 0.55 -20.16
CA PRO A 439 -5.49 1.94 -20.39
C PRO A 439 -4.60 2.04 -21.64
N SER A 440 -5.16 1.69 -22.81
CA SER A 440 -4.47 1.60 -24.09
C SER A 440 -4.40 2.92 -24.87
N SER A 441 -4.89 4.01 -24.29
CA SER A 441 -4.83 5.36 -24.86
C SER A 441 -4.49 6.42 -23.79
N PRO A 442 -3.97 7.59 -24.18
CA PRO A 442 -3.71 8.69 -23.23
C PRO A 442 -4.97 9.16 -22.49
N SER A 443 -6.14 9.12 -23.14
CA SER A 443 -7.42 9.52 -22.52
C SER A 443 -7.79 8.61 -21.35
N ASN A 444 -7.48 7.32 -21.49
CA ASN A 444 -7.82 6.26 -20.53
C ASN A 444 -6.71 6.03 -19.49
N ARG A 445 -5.68 6.89 -19.47
CA ARG A 445 -4.60 6.82 -18.48
C ARG A 445 -5.17 6.85 -17.04
N PRO A 446 -4.69 6.01 -16.12
CA PRO A 446 -5.14 6.00 -14.74
C PRO A 446 -5.01 7.37 -14.04
N THR A 447 -5.88 7.60 -13.06
CA THR A 447 -5.93 8.85 -12.27
C THR A 447 -5.77 8.61 -10.76
N SER A 448 -5.39 7.40 -10.38
CA SER A 448 -5.19 6.94 -9.00
C SER A 448 -4.22 5.78 -9.00
N PHE A 449 -3.92 5.22 -7.83
CA PHE A 449 -2.84 4.24 -7.69
C PHE A 449 -3.33 2.90 -7.13
N GLN A 450 -2.69 1.84 -7.61
CA GLN A 450 -2.75 0.51 -7.01
C GLN A 450 -2.00 0.50 -5.66
N PRO A 451 -2.15 -0.57 -4.85
CA PRO A 451 -1.26 -0.79 -3.71
C PRO A 451 0.23 -0.66 -4.12
N PRO A 452 1.06 0.02 -3.30
CA PRO A 452 2.44 0.27 -3.67
C PRO A 452 3.29 -0.99 -3.65
N LEU A 453 4.34 -1.00 -4.49
CA LEU A 453 5.44 -1.95 -4.42
C LEU A 453 6.57 -1.38 -3.58
N ARG A 454 7.30 -2.22 -2.85
CA ARG A 454 8.47 -1.82 -2.07
C ARG A 454 9.75 -2.06 -2.87
N LYS A 455 10.66 -1.09 -2.86
CA LYS A 455 11.98 -1.22 -3.48
C LYS A 455 12.77 -2.33 -2.79
N CYS A 456 13.33 -3.23 -3.58
CA CYS A 456 14.32 -4.20 -3.14
C CYS A 456 15.71 -3.60 -3.25
N LEU A 457 16.65 -4.12 -2.46
CA LEU A 457 18.06 -3.87 -2.74
C LEU A 457 18.57 -4.90 -3.73
N ALA A 458 19.54 -4.46 -4.55
CA ALA A 458 20.26 -5.35 -5.44
C ALA A 458 20.78 -6.54 -4.62
N GLU A 459 20.44 -7.75 -5.04
CA GLU A 459 21.12 -8.94 -4.53
C GLU A 459 22.58 -8.78 -4.96
N VAL A 460 23.46 -8.49 -4.00
CA VAL A 460 24.89 -8.69 -4.26
C VAL A 460 25.01 -10.19 -4.45
N GLU A 461 25.16 -10.63 -5.70
CA GLU A 461 25.75 -11.93 -5.97
C GLU A 461 27.11 -11.91 -5.29
N GLN A 462 27.16 -12.40 -4.06
CA GLN A 462 28.39 -12.97 -3.55
C GLN A 462 28.64 -14.18 -4.45
N LYS A 463 29.31 -13.95 -5.59
CA LYS A 463 30.18 -14.96 -6.16
C LYS A 463 31.06 -15.37 -4.99
N ALA A 464 30.73 -16.52 -4.40
CA ALA A 464 31.61 -17.24 -3.52
C ALA A 464 32.85 -17.55 -4.35
N THR A 465 33.77 -16.59 -4.36
CA THR A 465 35.13 -16.82 -4.79
C THR A 465 35.64 -17.72 -3.68
N VAL A 466 35.59 -19.03 -3.93
CA VAL A 466 36.39 -19.99 -3.18
C VAL A 466 37.84 -19.61 -3.52
N GLN A 467 38.36 -18.62 -2.80
CA GLN A 467 39.79 -18.49 -2.66
C GLN A 467 40.20 -19.65 -1.76
N ASP A 468 40.80 -20.62 -2.41
CA ASP A 468 41.51 -21.73 -1.80
C ASP A 468 42.63 -21.14 -0.94
N TYR A 469 42.33 -20.79 0.31
CA TYR A 469 43.33 -20.51 1.32
C TYR A 469 43.91 -21.85 1.75
N SER A 470 44.96 -22.24 1.03
CA SER A 470 45.94 -23.17 1.56
C SER A 470 46.40 -22.66 2.93
N VAL A 471 46.13 -23.46 3.95
CA VAL A 471 46.64 -23.23 5.30
C VAL A 471 48.13 -23.56 5.25
N ASP A 472 48.94 -22.56 4.91
CA ASP A 472 50.38 -22.66 5.10
C ASP A 472 50.70 -22.30 6.55
N SER A 473 51.27 -23.28 7.24
CA SER A 473 51.58 -23.23 8.67
C SER A 473 52.88 -22.44 8.83
N GLY A 474 52.78 -21.13 9.05
CA GLY A 474 53.94 -20.25 9.14
C GLY A 474 53.85 -19.19 10.24
N CYS A 475 54.46 -19.46 11.39
CA CYS A 475 55.02 -18.55 12.39
C CYS A 475 54.37 -17.15 12.58
N ALA A 476 53.54 -17.01 13.61
CA ALA A 476 53.28 -15.73 14.27
C ALA A 476 54.49 -15.34 15.15
N CYS A 477 55.41 -14.54 14.60
CA CYS A 477 56.52 -13.97 15.39
C CYS A 477 56.89 -12.55 14.96
N SER A 478 55.91 -11.64 14.87
CA SER A 478 56.18 -10.21 14.56
C SER A 478 55.51 -9.19 15.49
N VAL A 479 54.71 -9.61 16.49
CA VAL A 479 54.08 -8.68 17.45
C VAL A 479 54.81 -8.60 18.79
N LEU A 480 55.85 -9.44 19.00
CA LEU A 480 56.70 -9.43 20.20
C LEU A 480 57.99 -8.61 20.03
N SER A 481 58.30 -8.15 18.81
CA SER A 481 59.51 -7.38 18.50
C SER A 481 59.42 -5.92 18.98
N THR A 482 58.25 -5.29 18.87
CA THR A 482 58.04 -3.89 19.26
C THR A 482 57.95 -3.67 20.77
N TYR A 483 57.46 -4.65 21.54
CA TYR A 483 57.38 -4.54 23.00
C TYR A 483 58.68 -4.93 23.72
N CYS A 484 59.53 -5.77 23.12
CA CYS A 484 60.88 -6.04 23.65
C CYS A 484 61.83 -4.84 23.48
N ALA A 485 61.71 -4.07 22.40
CA ALA A 485 62.53 -2.88 22.17
C ALA A 485 62.24 -1.75 23.19
N ILE A 486 60.98 -1.64 23.66
CA ILE A 486 60.57 -0.63 24.65
C ILE A 486 61.03 -1.02 26.07
N LEU A 487 61.02 -2.32 26.41
CA LEU A 487 61.53 -2.81 27.70
C LEU A 487 63.06 -2.74 27.82
N ALA A 488 63.81 -2.88 26.71
CA ALA A 488 65.27 -2.71 26.69
C ALA A 488 65.72 -1.23 26.85
N LEU A 489 64.91 -0.28 26.37
CA LEU A 489 65.15 1.16 26.55
C LEU A 489 64.82 1.65 27.97
N ILE A 490 63.88 1.00 28.67
CA ILE A 490 63.53 1.39 30.06
C ILE A 490 64.52 0.79 31.07
N LEU A 491 65.10 -0.38 30.79
CA LEU A 491 66.11 -1.01 31.65
C LEU A 491 67.53 -0.46 31.49
N SER A 492 67.80 0.36 30.46
CA SER A 492 69.09 1.05 30.27
C SER A 492 69.18 2.42 30.94
N PHE A 493 68.09 2.94 31.51
CA PHE A 493 68.07 4.18 32.32
C PHE A 493 68.02 3.94 33.84
N ALA A 494 67.96 2.69 34.30
CA ALA A 494 67.87 2.35 35.73
C ALA A 494 69.19 1.82 36.35
N THR A 495 70.32 1.93 35.65
CA THR A 495 71.67 1.66 36.20
C THR A 495 72.60 2.84 35.93
N SER A 496 72.20 4.03 36.38
CA SER A 496 73.07 5.20 36.50
C SER A 496 72.43 6.24 37.44
N ARG A 497 72.28 5.90 38.72
CA ARG A 497 72.52 6.72 39.93
C ARG A 497 71.93 6.06 41.17
#